data_AF-A0A2V8Q5D7-F1
#
_entry.id   AF-A0A2V8Q5D7-F1
#
_cell.length_a   1.000
_cell.length_b   1.000
_cell.length_c   1.000
_cell.angle_alpha   90.00
_cell.angle_beta   90.00
_cell.angle_gamma   90.00
#
_symmetry.space_group_name_H-M   'P 1'
#
loop_
_entity.id
_entity.type
_entity.pdbx_description
1 polymer ?
#
loop_
_entity_poly.entity_id
_entity_poly.type
_entity_poly.pdbx_seq_one_letter_code
_entity_poly.pdbx_strand_id
1 'polypeptide(L)'
;MSMEFNQKEIVDRARRDLVARIGLSEDEIAEESVEQVDFPDAALGAPIEDEMSAQVITPGWRIRLNAQNRSYEYRAAGRQLRLVNFKGGNHRI
;
A
#
# COMPACT_ATOMS: atom_id res chain seq x y z
N MET A 1 25.67 3.80 3.67
CA MET A 1 24.28 4.24 3.91
C MET A 1 23.50 4.09 2.62
N SER A 2 22.70 3.05 2.49
CA SER A 2 21.72 2.89 1.42
C SER A 2 20.58 2.08 2.01
N MET A 3 19.63 2.76 2.65
CA MET A 3 18.31 2.18 2.87
C MET A 3 17.58 2.26 1.52
N GLU A 4 17.95 1.38 0.62
CA GLU A 4 17.03 0.92 -0.42
C GLU A 4 15.91 0.22 0.35
N PHE A 5 14.74 0.87 0.48
CA PHE A 5 13.55 0.19 0.98
C PHE A 5 13.24 -0.90 -0.04
N ASN A 6 13.75 -2.11 0.22
CA ASN A 6 13.55 -3.23 -0.68
C ASN A 6 12.06 -3.55 -0.71
N GLN A 7 11.56 -3.87 -1.90
CA GLN A 7 10.18 -4.30 -2.16
C GLN A 7 9.64 -5.23 -1.06
N LYS A 8 10.45 -6.20 -0.65
CA LYS A 8 10.14 -7.17 0.39
C LYS A 8 9.80 -6.53 1.75
N GLU A 9 10.49 -5.47 2.15
CA GLU A 9 10.20 -4.75 3.41
C GLU A 9 8.85 -4.04 3.33
N ILE A 10 8.55 -3.41 2.19
CA ILE A 10 7.29 -2.70 1.99
C ILE A 10 6.12 -3.69 2.02
N VAL A 11 6.26 -4.83 1.36
CA VAL A 11 5.28 -5.93 1.39
C VAL A 11 5.07 -6.43 2.81
N ASP A 12 6.15 -6.69 3.55
CA ASP A 12 6.05 -7.19 4.93
C ASP A 12 5.29 -6.20 5.82
N ARG A 13 5.55 -4.90 5.67
CA ARG A 13 4.81 -3.84 6.39
C ARG A 13 3.34 -3.80 5.98
N ALA A 14 3.03 -3.90 4.69
CA ALA A 14 1.66 -3.95 4.19
C ALA A 14 0.89 -5.17 4.71
N ARG A 15 1.54 -6.34 4.74
CA ARG A 15 0.97 -7.59 5.26
C ARG A 15 0.70 -7.50 6.76
N ARG A 16 1.65 -7.01 7.56
CA ARG A 16 1.45 -6.80 9.01
C ARG A 16 0.35 -5.79 9.33
N ASP A 17 0.28 -4.69 8.58
CA ASP A 17 -0.81 -3.71 8.73
C ASP A 17 -2.15 -4.35 8.39
N LEU A 18 -2.24 -5.10 7.28
CA LEU A 18 -3.45 -5.81 6.92
C LEU A 18 -3.86 -6.80 8.03
N VAL A 19 -2.94 -7.65 8.50
CA VAL A 19 -3.14 -8.55 9.66
C VAL A 19 -3.76 -7.82 10.84
N ALA A 20 -3.19 -6.69 11.25
CA ALA A 20 -3.68 -5.90 12.38
C ALA A 20 -5.09 -5.31 12.12
N ARG A 21 -5.40 -4.96 10.86
CA ARG A 21 -6.68 -4.34 10.47
C ARG A 21 -7.85 -5.31 10.36
N ILE A 22 -7.61 -6.48 9.77
CA ILE A 22 -8.65 -7.50 9.56
C ILE A 22 -8.61 -8.61 10.61
N GLY A 23 -7.56 -8.65 11.45
CA GLY A 23 -7.40 -9.64 12.52
C GLY A 23 -7.06 -11.04 12.00
N LEU A 24 -6.48 -11.15 10.81
CA LEU A 24 -6.09 -12.43 10.22
C LEU A 24 -4.61 -12.73 10.46
N SER A 25 -4.25 -14.01 10.35
CA SER A 25 -2.85 -14.41 10.39
C SER A 25 -2.12 -14.01 9.11
N GLU A 26 -0.83 -13.78 9.24
CA GLU A 26 0.06 -13.49 8.12
C GLU A 26 0.05 -14.57 7.02
N ASP A 27 -0.24 -15.82 7.36
CA ASP A 27 -0.43 -16.95 6.43
C ASP A 27 -1.72 -16.88 5.61
N GLU A 28 -2.75 -16.18 6.11
CA GLU A 28 -4.03 -16.00 5.40
C GLU A 28 -3.95 -14.87 4.37
N ILE A 29 -2.84 -14.12 4.36
CA ILE A 29 -2.58 -13.01 3.47
C ILE A 29 -1.61 -13.46 2.39
N ALA A 30 -2.14 -13.67 1.19
CA ALA A 30 -1.34 -13.98 0.01
C ALA A 30 -0.92 -12.68 -0.69
N GLU A 31 0.35 -12.58 -1.07
CA GLU A 31 0.79 -11.56 -2.03
C GLU A 31 0.32 -11.98 -3.42
N GLU A 32 -0.54 -11.18 -4.05
CA GLU A 32 -0.96 -11.43 -5.43
C GLU A 32 0.09 -10.93 -6.42
N SER A 33 0.57 -9.70 -6.24
CA SER A 33 1.51 -9.06 -7.16
C SER A 33 2.12 -7.81 -6.54
N VAL A 34 3.37 -7.53 -6.92
CA VAL A 34 4.05 -6.29 -6.54
C VAL A 34 4.76 -5.74 -7.75
N GLU A 35 4.39 -4.52 -8.12
CA GLU A 35 4.87 -3.87 -9.33
C GLU A 35 5.30 -2.44 -9.01
N GLN A 36 6.41 -2.00 -9.59
CA GLN A 36 6.81 -0.61 -9.54
C GLN A 36 5.95 0.17 -10.55
N VAL A 37 5.24 1.20 -10.09
CA VAL A 37 4.35 2.02 -10.92
C VAL A 37 4.52 3.49 -10.55
N ASP A 38 4.43 4.35 -11.55
CA ASP A 38 4.33 5.78 -11.38
C ASP A 38 2.87 6.18 -11.10
N PHE A 39 2.67 6.88 -9.99
CA PHE A 39 1.36 7.39 -9.61
C PHE A 39 1.18 8.82 -10.07
N PRO A 40 -0.03 9.24 -10.48
CA PRO A 40 -0.27 10.57 -11.04
C PRO A 40 -0.23 11.72 -10.02
N ASP A 41 -0.15 11.40 -8.73
CA ASP A 41 -0.20 12.37 -7.63
C ASP A 41 0.64 11.93 -6.41
N ALA A 42 0.95 12.88 -5.54
CA ALA A 42 1.73 12.66 -4.31
C ALA A 42 1.04 11.76 -3.28
N ALA A 43 -0.29 11.63 -3.36
CA ALA A 43 -1.07 10.71 -2.55
C ALA A 43 -1.10 9.30 -3.13
N LEU A 44 -0.35 9.06 -4.20
CA LEU A 44 -0.27 7.79 -4.91
C LEU A 44 -1.64 7.37 -5.45
N GLY A 45 -2.51 8.29 -5.85
CA GLY A 45 -3.89 8.06 -6.25
C GLY A 45 -4.79 7.57 -5.12
N ALA A 46 -4.37 7.76 -3.87
CA ALA A 46 -5.09 7.36 -2.66
C ALA A 46 -5.15 8.53 -1.65
N PRO A 47 -5.72 9.69 -2.01
CA PRO A 47 -5.88 10.81 -1.09
C PRO A 47 -6.76 10.36 0.09
N ILE A 48 -6.33 10.67 1.32
CA ILE A 48 -7.18 10.54 2.51
C ILE A 48 -8.16 11.72 2.55
N GLU A 49 -9.32 11.55 3.19
CA GLU A 49 -10.44 12.51 3.18
C GLU A 49 -9.99 13.98 3.22
N ASP A 50 -10.49 14.79 2.28
CA ASP A 50 -10.19 16.23 2.09
C ASP A 50 -8.69 16.58 1.86
N GLU A 51 -7.82 15.59 1.64
CA GLU A 51 -6.39 15.82 1.36
C GLU A 51 -6.21 16.38 -0.05
N MET A 52 -5.88 17.67 -0.15
CA MET A 52 -5.35 18.25 -1.37
C MET A 52 -4.00 17.62 -1.72
N SER A 53 -4.00 16.76 -2.74
CA SER A 53 -2.81 16.08 -3.23
C SER A 53 -2.19 16.85 -4.39
N ALA A 54 -0.86 17.01 -4.35
CA ALA A 54 -0.14 17.60 -5.46
C ALA A 54 -0.18 16.67 -6.67
N GLN A 55 -0.50 17.21 -7.84
CA GLN A 55 -0.50 16.49 -9.13
C GLN A 55 0.93 16.33 -9.64
N VAL A 56 1.71 15.49 -8.95
CA VAL A 56 3.10 15.18 -9.28
C VAL A 56 3.24 13.68 -9.49
N ILE A 57 3.90 13.32 -10.60
CA ILE A 57 4.20 11.92 -10.89
C ILE A 57 5.16 11.40 -9.83
N THR A 58 4.67 10.47 -9.03
CA THR A 58 5.41 9.91 -7.89
C THR A 58 5.72 8.44 -8.17
N PRO A 59 7.00 8.08 -8.36
CA PRO A 59 7.38 6.68 -8.52
C PRO A 59 7.16 5.92 -7.21
N GLY A 60 6.50 4.78 -7.31
CA GLY A 60 6.17 3.96 -6.15
C GLY A 60 5.97 2.50 -6.50
N TRP A 61 5.41 1.77 -5.56
CA TRP A 61 5.14 0.34 -5.61
C TRP A 61 3.66 0.11 -5.37
N ARG A 62 3.03 -0.65 -6.25
CA ARG A 62 1.67 -1.16 -6.07
C ARG A 62 1.77 -2.61 -5.65
N ILE A 63 1.31 -2.89 -4.44
CA ILE A 63 1.29 -4.19 -3.79
C ILE A 63 -0.17 -4.62 -3.70
N ARG A 64 -0.51 -5.76 -4.30
CA ARG A 64 -1.83 -6.38 -4.15
C ARG A 64 -1.71 -7.56 -3.20
N LEU A 65 -2.50 -7.53 -2.13
CA LEU A 65 -2.60 -8.61 -1.17
C LEU A 65 -4.02 -9.19 -1.23
N ASN A 66 -4.16 -10.51 -1.27
CA ASN A 66 -5.44 -11.18 -1.17
C ASN A 66 -5.57 -11.81 0.22
N ALA A 67 -6.69 -11.55 0.89
CA ALA A 67 -7.03 -12.17 2.15
C ALA A 67 -8.53 -12.43 2.22
N GLN A 68 -8.92 -13.64 2.62
CA GLN A 68 -10.33 -14.09 2.66
C GLN A 68 -11.12 -13.74 1.39
N ASN A 69 -10.54 -14.04 0.22
CA ASN A 69 -11.19 -13.83 -1.08
C ASN A 69 -11.46 -12.35 -1.40
N ARG A 70 -10.74 -11.43 -0.75
CA ARG A 70 -10.76 -9.98 -0.98
C ARG A 70 -9.36 -9.50 -1.31
N SER A 71 -9.26 -8.74 -2.39
CA SER A 71 -8.02 -8.07 -2.76
C SER A 71 -7.93 -6.70 -2.09
N TYR A 72 -6.76 -6.41 -1.54
CA TYR A 72 -6.38 -5.18 -0.87
C TYR A 72 -5.19 -4.58 -1.62
N GLU A 73 -5.33 -3.33 -2.02
CA GLU A 73 -4.28 -2.63 -2.75
C GLU A 73 -3.54 -1.69 -1.81
N TYR A 74 -2.24 -1.92 -1.68
CA TYR A 74 -1.30 -1.08 -0.98
C TYR A 74 -0.44 -0.34 -1.99
N ARG A 75 -0.23 0.95 -1.75
CA ARG A 75 0.60 1.82 -2.58
C ARG A 75 1.67 2.43 -1.71
N ALA A 76 2.92 2.25 -2.11
CA ALA A 76 4.05 2.76 -1.37
C ALA A 76 4.93 3.65 -2.23
N ALA A 77 5.53 4.68 -1.66
CA ALA A 77 6.52 5.50 -2.34
C ALA A 77 7.60 5.92 -1.34
N GLY A 78 8.83 5.43 -1.57
CA GLY A 78 9.93 5.59 -0.62
C GLY A 78 9.58 5.02 0.76
N ARG A 79 9.27 5.92 1.71
CA ARG A 79 8.90 5.57 3.10
C ARG A 79 7.40 5.58 3.38
N GLN A 80 6.60 6.08 2.44
CA GLN A 80 5.16 6.23 2.60
C GLN A 80 4.49 4.93 2.20
N LEU A 81 3.53 4.46 3.01
CA LEU A 81 2.65 3.33 2.70
C LEU A 81 1.20 3.78 2.87
N ARG A 82 0.38 3.48 1.87
CA ARG A 82 -1.04 3.82 1.84
C ARG A 82 -1.85 2.60 1.45
N LEU A 83 -2.99 2.42 2.11
CA LEU A 83 -3.97 1.40 1.82
C LEU A 83 -5.15 2.03 1.08
N VAL A 84 -5.49 1.45 -0.06
CA VAL A 84 -6.51 1.98 -0.98
C VAL A 84 -7.79 1.16 -0.85
N ASN A 85 -8.93 1.84 -0.86
CA ASN A 85 -10.26 1.21 -0.86
C ASN A 85 -10.51 0.26 0.33
N PHE A 86 -10.00 0.61 1.53
CA PHE A 86 -10.25 -0.18 2.72
C PHE A 86 -11.43 0.40 3.51
N LYS A 87 -12.48 -0.41 3.70
CA LYS A 87 -13.71 -0.01 4.42
C LYS A 87 -14.35 1.30 3.91
N GLY A 88 -14.23 1.57 2.60
CA GLY A 88 -14.81 2.76 1.96
C GLY A 88 -13.90 4.00 1.95
N GLY A 89 -12.65 3.88 2.39
CA GLY A 89 -11.70 5.00 2.40
C GLY A 89 -10.25 4.58 2.18
N ASN A 90 -9.41 5.58 1.93
CA ASN A 90 -7.96 5.40 1.87
C ASN A 90 -7.39 5.58 3.29
N HIS A 91 -6.26 4.94 3.58
CA HIS A 91 -5.62 5.03 4.89
C HIS A 91 -4.11 5.16 4.72
N ARG A 92 -3.49 6.03 5.52
CA ARG A 92 -2.02 6.15 5.59
C ARG A 92 -1.49 5.31 6.74
N ILE A 93 -0.41 4.57 6.48
CA ILE A 93 0.26 3.69 7.43
C ILE A 93 1.58 4.31 7.88
#